data_AF-A0A7X7J2H8-F1
#
_entry.id   AF-A0A7X7J2H8-F1
#
_cell.length_a   1.000
_cell.length_b   1.000
_cell.length_c   1.000
_cell.angle_alpha   90.00
_cell.angle_beta   90.00
_cell.angle_gamma   90.00
#
_symmetry.space_group_name_H-M   'P 1'
#
loop_
_entity.id
_entity.type
_entity.pdbx_description
1 polymer ?
#
loop_
_entity_poly.entity_id
_entity_poly.type
_entity_poly.pdbx_seq_one_letter_code
_entity_poly.pdbx_strand_id
1 'polypeptide(L)'
;MIGQACITYASANRGDLPRSLKELMYASNGALRVDQITCPNAGKKGRGGDYVYVPGYRQTDDPNSILVYEPLGNHKKKPGGHVLLLGGAVNWLDENEHKAAIARVKAR
;
A
#
# COMPACT_ATOMS: atom_id res chain seq x y z
N MET A 1 -1.09 10.89 4.23
CA MET A 1 -0.80 9.84 3.22
C MET A 1 -0.33 8.58 3.94
N ILE A 2 -0.62 7.39 3.40
CA ILE A 2 -0.38 6.09 4.06
C ILE A 2 1.09 5.92 4.51
N GLY A 3 2.05 6.18 3.61
CA GLY A 3 3.49 6.00 3.91
C GLY A 3 3.96 6.81 5.12
N GLN A 4 3.55 8.09 5.22
CA GLN A 4 3.90 8.94 6.35
C GLN A 4 3.34 8.40 7.68
N ALA A 5 2.09 7.94 7.66
CA ALA A 5 1.46 7.40 8.85
C ALA A 5 2.12 6.08 9.30
N CYS A 6 2.51 5.24 8.35
CA CYS A 6 3.32 4.05 8.61
C CYS A 6 4.66 4.38 9.29
N ILE A 7 5.37 5.41 8.84
CA ILE A 7 6.63 5.87 9.46
C ILE A 7 6.40 6.40 10.87
N THR A 8 5.36 7.21 11.06
CA THR A 8 4.99 7.71 12.39
C THR A 8 4.65 6.56 13.34
N TYR A 9 3.91 5.55 12.86
CA TYR A 9 3.62 4.35 13.63
C TYR A 9 4.89 3.60 14.03
N ALA A 10 5.79 3.34 13.08
CA ALA A 10 7.05 2.65 13.35
C ALA A 10 7.92 3.39 14.36
N SER A 11 7.98 4.72 14.29
CA SER A 11 8.71 5.54 15.26
C SER A 11 8.21 5.33 16.70
N ALA A 12 6.91 5.10 16.88
CA ALA A 12 6.28 4.79 18.18
C ALA A 12 6.36 3.30 18.55
N ASN A 13 6.68 2.41 17.60
CA ASN A 13 6.65 0.95 17.76
C ASN A 13 8.01 0.29 17.46
N ARG A 14 9.11 0.91 17.93
CA ARG A 14 10.48 0.36 17.81
C ARG A 14 10.89 -0.02 16.38
N GLY A 15 10.35 0.70 15.41
CA GLY A 15 10.60 0.50 13.98
C GLY A 15 9.67 -0.50 13.30
N ASP A 16 8.74 -1.14 14.01
CA ASP A 16 7.80 -2.08 13.39
C ASP A 16 6.66 -1.34 12.68
N LEU A 17 6.40 -1.69 11.41
CA LEU A 17 5.24 -1.18 10.70
C LEU A 17 3.95 -1.85 11.18
N PRO A 18 2.78 -1.21 10.99
CA PRO A 18 1.51 -1.78 11.45
C PRO A 18 1.24 -3.11 10.75
N ARG A 19 0.48 -4.00 11.39
CA ARG A 19 0.09 -5.31 10.81
C ARG A 19 -1.07 -5.16 9.84
N SER A 20 -1.77 -4.03 9.86
CA SER A 20 -2.84 -3.71 8.91
C SER A 20 -3.09 -2.20 8.81
N LEU A 21 -3.72 -1.75 7.72
CA LEU A 21 -4.19 -0.36 7.61
C LEU A 21 -5.24 -0.02 8.67
N LYS A 22 -6.03 -1.00 9.13
CA LYS A 22 -7.01 -0.80 10.20
C LYS A 22 -6.33 -0.46 11.54
N GLU A 23 -5.24 -1.14 11.86
CA GLU A 23 -4.42 -0.83 13.04
C GLU A 23 -3.84 0.58 12.95
N LEU A 24 -3.37 0.96 11.76
CA LEU A 24 -2.87 2.31 11.50
C LEU A 24 -3.96 3.38 11.70
N MET A 25 -5.20 3.12 11.27
CA MET A 25 -6.34 4.02 11.51
C MET A 25 -6.60 4.22 13.01
N TYR A 26 -6.62 3.15 13.80
CA TYR A 26 -6.81 3.24 15.25
C TYR A 26 -5.65 3.97 15.94
N ALA A 27 -4.41 3.62 15.59
CA ALA A 27 -3.22 4.20 16.18
C ALA A 27 -3.03 5.69 15.83
N SER A 28 -3.53 6.11 14.66
CA SER A 28 -3.51 7.52 14.25
C SER A 28 -4.56 8.39 14.95
N ASN A 29 -5.36 7.84 15.87
CA ASN A 29 -6.46 8.51 16.57
C ASN A 29 -7.41 9.28 15.62
N GLY A 30 -7.68 8.69 14.44
CA GLY A 30 -8.53 9.29 13.41
C GLY A 30 -7.85 10.30 12.48
N ALA A 31 -6.52 10.50 12.57
CA ALA A 31 -5.79 11.36 11.65
C ALA A 31 -5.72 10.78 10.21
N LEU A 32 -5.87 9.46 10.06
CA LEU A 32 -6.13 8.83 8.77
C LEU A 32 -7.62 8.58 8.58
N ARG A 33 -8.14 9.10 7.48
CA ARG A 33 -9.52 8.86 7.06
C ARG A 33 -9.59 7.66 6.10
N VAL A 34 -10.76 7.02 6.04
CA VAL A 34 -11.01 5.84 5.19
C VAL A 34 -10.71 6.14 3.72
N ASP A 35 -11.14 7.30 3.24
CA ASP A 35 -10.92 7.77 1.86
C ASP A 35 -9.43 7.90 1.49
N GLN A 36 -8.55 8.09 2.48
CA GLN A 36 -7.10 8.15 2.28
C GLN A 36 -6.42 6.78 2.20
N ILE A 37 -7.14 5.70 2.53
CA ILE A 37 -6.64 4.32 2.48
C ILE A 37 -7.38 3.44 1.47
N THR A 38 -8.39 3.98 0.79
CA THR A 38 -9.17 3.32 -0.27
C THR A 38 -8.80 3.86 -1.64
N CYS A 39 -8.84 3.02 -2.68
CA CYS A 39 -8.61 3.52 -4.03
C CYS A 39 -9.85 4.30 -4.50
N PRO A 40 -9.72 5.54 -5.04
CA PRO A 40 -10.86 6.32 -5.55
C PRO A 40 -11.68 5.60 -6.63
N ASN A 41 -11.08 4.62 -7.32
CA ASN A 41 -11.75 3.81 -8.33
C ASN A 41 -12.27 2.46 -7.80
N ALA A 42 -11.94 2.05 -6.57
CA ALA A 42 -12.34 0.76 -6.00
C ALA A 42 -13.86 0.57 -5.94
N GLY A 43 -14.60 1.63 -5.61
CA GLY A 43 -16.07 1.59 -5.48
C GLY A 43 -16.84 1.60 -6.80
N LYS A 44 -16.17 1.69 -7.95
CA LYS A 44 -16.84 1.69 -9.27
C LYS A 44 -17.05 0.26 -9.75
N LYS A 45 -18.26 -0.06 -10.21
CA LYS A 45 -18.61 -1.40 -10.74
C LYS A 45 -17.62 -1.85 -11.82
N GLY A 46 -17.05 -3.06 -11.64
CA GLY A 46 -16.10 -3.67 -12.59
C GLY A 46 -14.67 -3.11 -12.50
N ARG A 47 -14.21 -2.80 -11.29
CA ARG A 47 -12.83 -2.40 -10.95
C ARG A 47 -12.20 -3.44 -10.01
N GLY A 48 -10.88 -3.40 -9.89
CA GLY A 48 -10.04 -4.36 -9.16
C GLY A 48 -10.15 -4.32 -7.64
N GLY A 49 -10.69 -3.23 -7.06
CA GLY A 49 -10.95 -3.10 -5.63
C GLY A 49 -10.01 -2.12 -4.90
N ASP A 50 -10.03 -2.17 -3.57
CA ASP A 50 -9.27 -1.28 -2.68
C ASP A 50 -7.78 -1.59 -2.65
N TYR A 51 -7.00 -0.63 -2.15
CA TYR A 51 -5.57 -0.81 -1.93
C TYR A 51 -5.29 -2.00 -1.01
N VAL A 52 -4.25 -2.76 -1.33
CA VAL A 52 -3.80 -3.90 -0.54
C VAL A 52 -2.51 -3.54 0.18
N TYR A 53 -2.53 -3.64 1.51
CA TYR A 53 -1.39 -3.42 2.37
C TYR A 53 -0.59 -4.70 2.57
N VAL A 54 0.73 -4.58 2.59
CA VAL A 54 1.67 -5.68 2.79
C VAL A 54 2.28 -5.57 4.19
N PRO A 55 1.91 -6.45 5.14
CA PRO A 55 2.41 -6.37 6.51
C PRO A 55 3.79 -7.01 6.70
N GLY A 56 4.33 -6.81 7.91
CA GLY A 56 5.52 -7.49 8.40
C GLY A 56 6.85 -6.86 7.99
N TYR A 57 6.82 -5.60 7.55
CA TYR A 57 8.02 -4.81 7.31
C TYR A 57 8.44 -4.04 8.57
N ARG A 58 9.72 -3.72 8.66
CA ARG A 58 10.29 -2.74 9.58
C ARG A 58 10.66 -1.48 8.78
N GLN A 59 10.72 -0.33 9.45
CA GLN A 59 11.15 0.93 8.81
C GLN A 59 12.57 0.89 8.23
N THR A 60 13.39 -0.07 8.66
CA THR A 60 14.78 -0.25 8.25
C THR A 60 14.95 -1.28 7.14
N ASP A 61 13.86 -1.91 6.68
CA ASP A 61 13.92 -2.86 5.57
C ASP A 61 14.21 -2.13 4.25
N ASP A 62 14.41 -2.89 3.16
CA ASP A 62 14.72 -2.33 1.85
C ASP A 62 13.68 -1.26 1.46
N PRO A 63 14.09 0.01 1.22
CA PRO A 63 13.18 1.10 0.87
C PRO A 63 12.41 0.85 -0.43
N ASN A 64 12.87 -0.07 -1.28
CA ASN A 64 12.17 -0.47 -2.51
C ASN A 64 11.12 -1.58 -2.29
N SER A 65 10.94 -2.04 -1.06
CA SER A 65 9.88 -2.99 -0.69
C SER A 65 8.50 -2.36 -0.90
N ILE A 66 7.54 -3.16 -1.39
CA ILE A 66 6.17 -2.68 -1.63
C ILE A 66 5.38 -2.73 -0.33
N LEU A 67 4.95 -1.56 0.13
CA LEU A 67 4.14 -1.40 1.33
C LEU A 67 2.64 -1.48 1.03
N VAL A 68 2.21 -0.88 -0.07
CA VAL A 68 0.81 -0.90 -0.54
C VAL A 68 0.80 -1.03 -2.05
N TYR A 69 -0.17 -1.75 -2.60
CA TYR A 69 -0.39 -1.79 -4.05
C TYR A 69 -1.88 -1.68 -4.41
N GLU A 70 -2.13 -1.26 -5.63
CA GLU A 70 -3.46 -1.21 -6.22
C GLU A 70 -3.78 -2.52 -6.98
N PRO A 71 -4.94 -3.17 -6.78
CA PRO A 71 -5.31 -4.31 -7.59
C PRO A 71 -5.42 -3.97 -9.09
N LEU A 72 -5.03 -4.91 -9.95
CA LEU A 72 -5.24 -4.79 -11.39
C LEU A 72 -6.74 -4.70 -11.72
N GLY A 73 -7.06 -4.02 -12.83
CA GLY A 73 -8.43 -3.77 -13.28
C GLY A 73 -9.00 -2.41 -12.84
N ASN A 74 -8.30 -1.71 -11.94
CA ASN A 74 -8.64 -0.32 -11.59
C ASN A 74 -8.35 0.69 -12.71
N HIS A 75 -7.55 0.33 -13.71
CA HIS A 75 -7.16 1.19 -14.83
C HIS A 75 -7.38 0.50 -16.18
N LYS A 76 -8.56 0.67 -16.78
CA LYS A 76 -8.93 -0.04 -18.02
C LYS A 76 -8.20 0.44 -19.28
N LYS A 77 -7.84 1.73 -19.34
CA LYS A 77 -7.21 2.34 -20.52
C LYS A 77 -5.69 2.14 -20.57
N LYS A 78 -5.06 1.99 -19.41
CA LYS A 78 -3.63 1.72 -19.24
C LYS A 78 -3.51 0.61 -18.18
N PRO A 79 -3.44 -0.65 -18.60
CA PRO A 79 -3.29 -1.77 -17.67
C PRO A 79 -2.03 -1.60 -16.81
N GLY A 80 -2.19 -1.81 -15.50
CA GLY A 80 -1.16 -1.56 -14.50
C GLY A 80 -1.77 -1.10 -13.19
N GLY A 81 -0.91 -0.69 -12.25
CA GLY A 81 -1.33 -0.27 -10.92
C GLY A 81 -0.25 0.53 -10.22
N HIS A 82 -0.68 1.36 -9.26
CA HIS A 82 0.23 2.07 -8.39
C HIS A 82 0.75 1.16 -7.29
N VAL A 83 2.04 1.28 -6.97
CA VAL A 83 2.66 0.71 -5.78
C VAL A 83 3.27 1.82 -4.95
N LEU A 84 3.05 1.78 -3.64
CA LEU A 84 3.74 2.59 -2.64
C LEU A 84 4.89 1.77 -2.09
N LEU A 85 6.10 2.30 -2.23
CA LEU A 85 7.30 1.71 -1.68
C LEU A 85 7.51 2.15 -0.23
N LEU A 86 8.25 1.36 0.54
CA LEU A 86 8.59 1.65 1.93
C LEU A 86 9.29 3.00 2.09
N GLY A 87 10.18 3.35 1.13
CA GLY A 87 10.84 4.65 1.07
C GLY A 87 9.90 5.83 0.76
N GLY A 88 8.60 5.59 0.59
CA GLY A 88 7.56 6.61 0.38
C GLY A 88 7.30 6.98 -1.08
N ALA A 89 8.08 6.45 -2.03
CA ALA A 89 7.86 6.66 -3.45
C ALA A 89 6.59 5.93 -3.92
N VAL A 90 5.80 6.59 -4.78
CA VAL A 90 4.67 5.98 -5.47
C VAL A 90 5.03 5.80 -6.94
N ASN A 91 5.06 4.56 -7.40
CA ASN A 91 5.42 4.22 -8.77
C ASN A 91 4.22 3.63 -9.51
N TRP A 92 4.10 3.97 -10.79
CA TRP A 92 3.24 3.24 -11.70
C TRP A 92 4.01 2.05 -12.26
N LEU A 93 3.44 0.85 -12.14
CA LEU A 93 3.93 -0.35 -12.81
C LEU A 93 2.98 -0.71 -13.94
N ASP A 94 3.52 -1.09 -15.10
CA ASP A 94 2.70 -1.72 -16.12
C ASP A 94 2.15 -3.08 -15.67
N GLU A 95 1.23 -3.66 -16.44
CA GLU A 95 0.58 -4.91 -16.04
C GLU A 95 1.56 -6.07 -15.75
N ASN A 96 2.62 -6.21 -16.53
CA ASN A 96 3.57 -7.31 -16.38
C ASN A 96 4.47 -7.09 -15.16
N GLU A 97 5.00 -5.87 -15.02
CA GLU A 97 5.78 -5.45 -13.86
C GLU A 97 4.98 -5.61 -12.57
N HIS A 98 3.71 -5.21 -12.61
CA HIS A 98 2.81 -5.29 -11.47
C HIS A 98 2.51 -6.73 -11.06
N LYS A 99 2.25 -7.63 -12.03
CA LYS A 99 2.08 -9.06 -11.75
C LYS A 99 3.34 -9.67 -11.12
N ALA A 100 4.51 -9.36 -11.67
CA ALA A 100 5.79 -9.86 -11.15
C ALA A 100 6.06 -9.34 -9.73
N ALA A 101 5.81 -8.06 -9.49
CA ALA A 101 5.94 -7.41 -8.19
C ALA A 101 5.04 -8.07 -7.13
N ILE A 102 3.76 -8.28 -7.44
CA ILE A 102 2.83 -8.95 -6.52
C ILE A 102 3.23 -10.41 -6.25
N ALA A 103 3.70 -11.13 -7.26
CA ALA A 103 4.17 -12.51 -7.09
C ALA A 103 5.33 -12.57 -6.08
N ARG A 104 6.29 -11.63 -6.15
CA ARG A 104 7.39 -11.52 -5.18
C ARG A 104 6.89 -11.21 -3.78
N VAL A 105 5.95 -10.27 -3.66
CA VAL A 105 5.33 -9.91 -2.38
C VAL A 105 4.65 -11.12 -1.72
N LYS A 106 3.94 -11.94 -2.51
CA LYS A 106 3.21 -13.11 -2.01
C LYS A 106 4.10 -14.31 -1.69
N ALA A 107 5.33 -14.34 -2.19
CA ALA A 107 6.29 -15.42 -1.96
C ALA A 107 7.16 -15.18 -0.71
N ARG A 108 6.98 -14.05 -0.02
CA ARG A 108 7.67 -13.68 1.22
C ARG A 108 7.01 -14.31 2.44
#